data_AF-A0A349UWW4-F1
#
_entry.id   AF-A0A349UWW4-F1
#
_cell.length_a   1.000
_cell.length_b   1.000
_cell.length_c   1.000
_cell.angle_alpha   90.00
_cell.angle_beta   90.00
_cell.angle_gamma   90.00
#
_symmetry.space_group_name_H-M   'P 1'
#
loop_
_entity.id
_entity.type
_entity.pdbx_description
1 polymer ?
#
loop_
_entity_poly.entity_id
_entity_poly.type
_entity_poly.pdbx_seq_one_letter_code
_entity_poly.pdbx_strand_id
1 'polypeptide(L)' 'MASAPWPGELGQRILREVSKEGWQQWLSRQTMLINEQRLSPINPEHRAYLEAQMTAFLFGDGGDEPEGWVAPEEG' A
#
# COMPACT_ATOMS: atom_id res chain seq x y z
N MET A 1 16.17 -2.32 8.61
CA MET A 1 14.99 -1.94 7.81
C MET A 1 14.59 -3.19 7.07
N ALA A 2 13.53 -3.84 7.55
CA ALA A 2 13.13 -5.18 7.13
C ALA A 2 12.43 -5.11 5.76
N SER A 3 12.70 -6.09 4.90
CA SER A 3 12.15 -6.24 3.55
C SER A 3 10.68 -5.84 3.49
N ALA A 4 10.37 -4.78 2.75
CA ALA A 4 9.01 -4.59 2.29
C ALA A 4 8.68 -5.78 1.36
N PRO A 5 7.62 -6.56 1.61
CA PRO A 5 7.24 -7.71 0.77
C PRO A 5 6.69 -7.30 -0.62
N TRP A 6 6.77 -6.02 -0.96
CA TRP A 6 6.38 -5.45 -2.24
C TRP A 6 7.64 -5.07 -3.03
N PRO A 7 8.11 -5.93 -3.94
CA PRO A 7 9.10 -5.53 -4.94
C PRO A 7 8.46 -4.54 -5.92
N GLY A 8 9.15 -3.46 -6.24
CA GLY A 8 8.70 -2.45 -7.22
C GLY A 8 8.51 -1.04 -6.64
N GLU A 9 8.01 -0.13 -7.46
CA GLU A 9 7.84 1.29 -7.11
C GLU A 9 6.91 1.52 -5.92
N LEU A 10 5.91 0.64 -5.73
CA LEU A 10 4.98 0.69 -4.60
C LEU A 10 5.72 0.63 -3.25
N GLY A 11 6.67 -0.30 -3.10
CA GLY A 11 7.48 -0.45 -1.89
C GLY A 11 8.36 0.77 -1.62
N GLN A 12 8.91 1.39 -2.68
CA GLN A 12 9.66 2.64 -2.53
C GLN A 12 8.76 3.81 -2.14
N ARG A 13 7.56 3.92 -2.72
CA ARG A 13 6.60 4.99 -2.43
C ARG A 13 6.13 4.93 -0.98
N ILE A 14 5.81 3.73 -0.49
CA ILE A 14 5.50 3.52 0.93
C ILE A 14 6.66 3.98 1.80
N LEU A 15 7.89 3.57 1.51
CA LEU A 15 9.04 3.96 2.35
C LEU A 15 9.32 5.47 2.33
N ARG A 16 8.92 6.18 1.26
CA ARG A 16 9.14 7.62 1.08
C ARG A 16 8.06 8.46 1.75
N GLU A 17 6.80 8.07 1.55
CA GLU A 17 5.63 8.86 1.95
C GLU A 17 5.00 8.39 3.27
N VAL A 18 5.28 7.15 3.69
CA VAL A 18 4.64 6.52 4.83
C VAL A 18 5.65 6.33 5.98
N SER A 19 5.33 6.93 7.12
CA SER A 19 6.08 6.73 8.36
C SER A 19 5.98 5.29 8.85
N LYS A 20 7.03 4.82 9.56
CA LYS A 20 7.06 3.47 10.15
C LYS A 20 5.82 3.14 10.98
N GLU A 21 5.28 4.11 11.73
CA GLU A 21 4.05 3.95 12.52
C GLU A 21 2.81 3.73 11.65
N GLY A 22 2.65 4.48 10.57
CA GLY A 22 1.55 4.28 9.60
C GLY A 22 1.62 2.90 8.95
N TRP A 23 2.83 2.45 8.62
CA TRP A 23 3.05 1.09 8.11
C TRP A 23 2.69 -0.01 9.11
N GLN A 24 3.06 0.15 10.38
CA GLN A 24 2.68 -0.80 11.44
C GLN A 24 1.16 -0.88 11.62
N GLN A 25 0.46 0.25 11.58
CA GLN A 25 -1.00 0.29 11.64
C GLN A 25 -1.63 -0.42 10.44
N TRP A 26 -1.08 -0.21 9.23
CA TRP A 26 -1.52 -0.93 8.03
C TRP A 26 -1.32 -2.43 8.15
N LEU A 27 -0.18 -2.92 8.64
CA LEU A 27 0.05 -4.36 8.82
C LEU A 27 -0.98 -5.01 9.76
N SER A 28 -1.36 -4.31 10.83
CA SER A 28 -2.43 -4.76 11.73
C SER A 28 -3.78 -4.82 11.01
N ARG A 29 -4.12 -3.79 10.23
CA ARG A 29 -5.35 -3.74 9.42
C ARG A 29 -5.38 -4.81 8.33
N GLN A 30 -4.29 -5.01 7.61
CA GLN A 30 -4.12 -6.06 6.61
C GLN A 30 -4.37 -7.44 7.24
N THR A 31 -3.81 -7.69 8.43
CA THR A 31 -4.03 -8.95 9.15
C THR A 31 -5.50 -9.15 9.51
N MET A 32 -6.20 -8.09 9.94
CA MET A 32 -7.64 -8.15 10.20
C MET A 32 -8.43 -8.45 8.92
N LEU A 33 -8.16 -7.74 7.82
CA LEU A 33 -8.82 -7.96 6.52
C LEU A 33 -8.60 -9.40 6.01
N ILE A 34 -7.39 -9.93 6.16
CA ILE A 34 -7.06 -11.30 5.77
C ILE A 34 -7.89 -12.32 6.55
N ASN A 35 -8.04 -12.14 7.86
CA ASN A 35 -8.83 -13.06 8.68
C ASN A 35 -10.34 -12.92 8.44
N GLU A 36 -10.82 -11.67 8.35
CA GLU A 36 -12.25 -11.36 8.26
C GLU A 36 -12.84 -11.71 6.89
N GLN A 37 -12.14 -11.34 5.81
CA GLN A 37 -12.55 -11.64 4.45
C GLN A 37 -11.91 -12.92 3.88
N ARG A 38 -11.16 -13.67 4.71
CA ARG A 38 -10.39 -14.88 4.32
C ARG A 38 -9.52 -14.65 3.07
N LEU A 39 -8.89 -13.49 3.01
CA LEU A 39 -8.03 -13.11 1.88
C LEU A 39 -6.74 -13.92 1.90
N SER A 40 -6.42 -14.55 0.78
CA SER A 40 -5.15 -15.21 0.58
C SER A 40 -4.19 -14.34 -0.26
N PRO A 41 -2.97 -14.06 0.21
CA PRO A 41 -1.96 -13.28 -0.51
C PRO A 41 -1.39 -14.01 -1.74
N ILE A 42 -1.83 -15.25 -1.97
CA ILE A 42 -1.52 -16.08 -3.15
C ILE A 42 -2.51 -15.76 -4.29
N ASN A 43 -3.72 -15.31 -3.99
CA ASN A 43 -4.70 -14.97 -5.02
C ASN A 43 -4.42 -13.54 -5.53
N PRO A 44 -4.19 -13.33 -6.85
CA PRO A 44 -3.98 -12.00 -7.41
C PRO A 44 -5.12 -11.01 -7.14
N GLU A 45 -6.38 -11.47 -7.10
CA GLU A 45 -7.53 -10.59 -6.81
C GLU A 45 -7.47 -10.03 -5.39
N HIS A 46 -7.10 -10.87 -4.42
CA HIS A 46 -6.95 -10.46 -3.03
C HIS A 46 -5.76 -9.52 -2.84
N ARG A 47 -4.67 -9.72 -3.59
CA ARG A 47 -3.54 -8.78 -3.60
C ARG A 47 -3.97 -7.41 -4.08
N ALA A 48 -4.64 -7.33 -5.22
CA ALA A 48 -5.13 -6.07 -5.77
C ALA A 48 -6.08 -5.35 -4.79
N TYR A 49 -6.96 -6.11 -4.11
CA TYR A 49 -7.83 -5.55 -3.07
C TYR A 49 -7.05 -5.02 -1.85
N LEU A 50 -6.05 -5.77 -1.38
CA LEU A 50 -5.18 -5.33 -0.28
C LEU A 50 -4.37 -4.10 -0.67
N GLU A 51 -3.88 -3.99 -1.90
CA GLU A 51 -3.19 -2.81 -2.41
C GLU A 51 -4.11 -1.59 -2.50
N ALA A 52 -5.34 -1.76 -2.97
CA ALA A 52 -6.32 -0.68 -3.01
C ALA A 52 -6.66 -0.18 -1.60
N GLN A 53 -6.93 -1.09 -0.67
CA GLN A 53 -7.18 -0.77 0.74
C GLN A 53 -5.94 -0.15 1.42
N MET A 54 -4.75 -0.63 1.10
CA MET A 54 -3.49 -0.07 1.59
C MET A 54 -3.33 1.36 1.10
N THR A 55 -3.56 1.58 -0.19
CA THR A 55 -3.39 2.88 -0.81
C THR A 55 -4.40 3.86 -0.23
N ALA A 56 -5.66 3.46 -0.11
CA ALA A 56 -6.70 4.24 0.54
C ALA A 56 -6.44 4.47 2.04
N PHE A 57 -5.80 3.55 2.76
CA PHE A 57 -5.53 3.71 4.19
C PHE A 57 -4.28 4.55 4.47
N LEU A 58 -3.22 4.34 3.71
CA LEU A 58 -1.94 5.02 3.89
C LEU A 58 -1.90 6.39 3.22
N PHE A 59 -2.62 6.56 2.11
CA PHE A 59 -2.68 7.81 1.36
C PHE A 59 -4.05 8.52 1.48
N GLY A 60 -5.15 7.83 1.83
CA GLY A 60 -6.43 8.46 2.17
C GLY A 60 -7.26 9.04 1.01
N ASP A 61 -8.58 9.18 1.19
CA ASP A 61 -9.54 9.96 0.37
C ASP A 61 -9.26 11.49 0.39
N GLY A 62 -8.15 11.89 1.01
CA GLY A 62 -7.62 13.25 1.06
C GLY A 62 -6.11 13.24 0.86
N GLY A 63 -5.61 12.27 0.10
CA GLY A 63 -4.36 12.46 -0.62
C GLY A 63 -4.61 13.59 -1.61
N ASP A 64 -4.48 14.82 -1.14
CA ASP A 64 -4.00 15.92 -1.97
C ASP A 64 -2.89 15.29 -2.82
N GLU A 65 -3.21 15.00 -4.09
CA GLU A 65 -2.16 14.87 -5.10
C GLU A 65 -1.30 16.10 -4.84
N PRO A 66 -0.04 16.00 -4.34
CA PRO A 66 0.77 17.19 -4.33
C PRO A 66 0.81 17.63 -5.79
N GLU A 67 0.24 18.80 -6.03
CA GLU A 67 0.08 19.45 -7.33
C GLU A 67 1.46 19.42 -8.03
N GLY A 68 1.75 18.35 -8.79
CA GLY A 68 3.13 18.03 -9.18
C GLY A 68 3.54 16.56 -9.38
N TRP A 69 2.70 15.54 -9.19
CA TRP A 69 3.05 14.18 -9.63
C TRP A 69 2.99 14.05 -11.16
N VAL A 70 4.12 14.31 -11.81
CA VAL A 70 4.32 14.04 -13.24
C VAL A 70 4.65 12.55 -13.40
N ALA A 71 3.77 11.79 -14.04
CA ALA A 71 4.09 10.44 -14.50
C ALA A 71 5.31 10.52 -15.44
N PRO A 72 6.38 9.74 -15.24
CA PRO A 72 7.40 9.65 -16.27
C PRO A 72 6.75 8.99 -17.50
N GLU A 73 6.64 9.75 -18.57
CA GLU A 73 6.31 9.23 -19.89
C GLU A 73 7.36 8.16 -20.22
N GLU A 74 6.93 6.90 -20.26
CA GLU A 74 7.74 5.82 -20.81
C GLU A 74 7.86 6.09 -22.32
N GLY A 75 9.09 6.43 -22.75
CA GLY A 75 9.43 6.75 -24.14
C GLY A 75 9.56 5.53 -25.06
#